data_AF-A0A524FND7-F1
#
_entry.id   AF-A0A524FND7-F1
#
_cell.length_a   1.000
_cell.length_b   1.000
_cell.length_c   1.000
_cell.angle_alpha   90.00
_cell.angle_beta   90.00
_cell.angle_gamma   90.00
#
_symmetry.space_group_name_H-M   'P 1'
#
loop_
_entity.id
_entity.type
_entity.pdbx_description
1 polymer ?
#
loop_
_entity_poly.entity_id
_entity_poly.type
_entity_poly.pdbx_seq_one_letter_code
_entity_poly.pdbx_strand_id
1 'polypeptide(L)' 'MRELGIIGEATKNLTEEIRNKHHNIPWKKIAGMKDKITHGYFTVDLREVWNTSEKDIPILKNNIKDVINSENSE' A
#
# COMPACT_ATOMS: atom_id res chain seq x y z
N MET A 1 8.74 2.38 -10.29
CA MET A 1 8.28 3.47 -9.39
C MET A 1 6.80 3.82 -9.59
N ARG A 2 6.31 3.99 -10.83
CA ARG A 2 4.88 4.30 -11.11
C ARG A 2 3.88 3.41 -10.38
N GLU A 3 4.08 2.10 -10.40
CA GLU A 3 3.15 1.14 -9.79
C GLU A 3 3.00 1.31 -8.28
N LEU A 4 4.09 1.62 -7.56
CA LEU A 4 4.03 1.92 -6.12
C LEU A 4 3.22 3.20 -5.85
N GLY A 5 3.30 4.20 -6.74
CA GLY A 5 2.48 5.41 -6.66
C GLY A 5 0.99 5.12 -6.88
N ILE A 6 0.66 4.21 -7.80
CA ILE A 6 -0.72 3.78 -8.05
C ILE A 6 -1.30 3.06 -6.83
N ILE A 7 -0.52 2.17 -6.21
CA ILE A 7 -0.93 1.48 -4.97
C ILE A 7 -1.22 2.49 -3.86
N GLY A 8 -0.36 3.50 -3.70
CA GLY A 8 -0.59 4.57 -2.73
C GLY A 8 -1.87 5.36 -3.00
N GLU A 9 -2.14 5.71 -4.27
CA GLU A 9 -3.35 6.42 -4.65
C GLU A 9 -4.62 5.57 -4.45
N ALA A 10 -4.60 4.32 -4.89
CA ALA A 10 -5.71 3.40 -4.69
C ALA A 10 -6.03 3.24 -3.19
N THR A 11 -5.00 3.17 -2.36
CA THR A 11 -5.16 3.10 -0.90
C THR A 11 -5.87 4.34 -0.36
N LYS A 12 -5.59 5.55 -0.87
CA LYS A 12 -6.25 6.80 -0.47
C LYS A 12 -7.77 6.81 -0.73
N ASN A 13 -8.24 6.01 -1.67
CA ASN A 13 -9.67 5.89 -2.02
C ASN A 13 -10.44 4.86 -1.18
N LEU A 14 -9.77 4.06 -0.34
CA LEU A 14 -10.45 3.16 0.59
C LEU A 14 -11.24 3.95 1.65
N THR A 15 -12.43 3.46 1.98
CA THR A 15 -13.26 4.03 3.04
C THR A 15 -12.62 3.85 4.42
N GLU A 16 -12.98 4.71 5.38
CA GLU A 16 -12.51 4.57 6.76
C GLU A 16 -12.96 3.25 7.39
N GLU A 17 -14.17 2.78 7.04
CA GLU A 17 -14.72 1.50 7.51
C GLU A 17 -13.79 0.33 7.17
N ILE A 18 -13.40 0.18 5.90
CA ILE A 18 -12.48 -0.89 5.46
C ILE A 18 -11.13 -0.76 6.16
N ARG A 19 -10.60 0.46 6.26
CA ARG A 19 -9.30 0.70 6.91
C ARG A 19 -9.32 0.36 8.41
N ASN A 20 -10.43 0.65 9.08
CA ASN A 20 -10.61 0.37 10.51
C ASN A 20 -10.84 -1.12 10.77
N LYS A 21 -11.64 -1.79 9.91
CA LYS A 21 -11.87 -3.24 9.97
C LYS A 21 -10.57 -4.03 9.78
N HIS A 22 -9.71 -3.58 8.87
CA HIS A 22 -8.43 -4.24 8.52
C HIS A 22 -7.20 -3.47 9.02
N HIS A 23 -7.20 -3.11 10.30
CA HIS A 23 -6.17 -2.27 10.94
C HIS A 23 -4.77 -2.91 11.04
N ASN A 24 -4.65 -4.22 10.78
CA ASN A 24 -3.37 -4.93 10.68
C ASN A 24 -2.55 -4.51 9.46
N ILE A 25 -3.19 -3.94 8.43
CA ILE A 25 -2.53 -3.43 7.24
C ILE A 25 -2.15 -1.96 7.47
N PRO A 26 -0.89 -1.54 7.21
CA PRO A 26 -0.43 -0.19 7.49
C PRO A 26 -0.90 0.83 6.42
N TRP A 27 -2.22 1.02 6.28
CA TRP A 27 -2.85 1.83 5.24
C TRP A 27 -2.26 3.24 5.11
N LYS A 28 -2.01 3.90 6.23
CA LYS A 28 -1.43 5.26 6.26
C LYS A 28 -0.03 5.29 5.64
N LYS A 29 0.79 4.27 5.90
CA LYS A 29 2.14 4.15 5.31
C LYS A 29 2.05 3.93 3.79
N ILE A 30 1.13 3.08 3.35
CA ILE A 30 0.93 2.76 1.93
C ILE A 30 0.40 4.00 1.18
N ALA A 31 -0.59 4.71 1.73
CA ALA A 31 -1.11 5.95 1.16
C ALA A 31 -0.03 7.03 1.02
N GLY A 32 0.87 7.16 2.01
CA GLY A 32 1.99 8.10 1.97
C GLY A 32 3.08 7.77 0.92
N MET A 33 3.05 6.58 0.32
CA MET A 33 4.03 6.16 -0.69
C MET A 33 3.94 6.99 -1.98
N LYS A 34 2.72 7.39 -2.38
CA LYS A 34 2.50 8.30 -3.51
C LYS A 34 3.29 9.60 -3.30
N ASP A 35 3.11 10.21 -2.12
CA ASP A 35 3.65 11.53 -1.84
C ASP A 35 5.19 11.50 -1.84
N LYS A 36 5.79 10.41 -1.32
CA LYS A 36 7.23 10.17 -1.39
C LYS A 36 7.77 9.99 -2.81
N ILE A 37 7.07 9.24 -3.67
CA ILE A 37 7.52 8.98 -5.05
C ILE A 37 7.37 10.22 -5.93
N THR A 38 6.30 11.00 -5.75
CA THR A 38 6.05 12.21 -6.54
C THR A 38 6.98 13.37 -6.17
N HIS A 39 7.29 13.56 -4.88
CA HIS A 39 8.09 14.71 -4.43
C HIS A 39 9.57 14.37 -4.20
N GLY A 40 9.93 13.09 -4.11
CA GLY A 40 11.24 12.62 -3.64
C GLY A 40 12.18 12.09 -4.72
N TYR A 41 12.05 12.50 -5.99
CA TYR A 41 12.89 11.97 -7.08
C TYR A 41 14.42 12.09 -6.84
N PHE A 42 14.85 12.96 -5.90
CA PHE A 42 16.24 13.10 -5.46
C PHE A 42 16.56 12.56 -4.05
N THR A 43 15.55 12.15 -3.27
CA THR A 43 15.70 11.70 -1.86
C THR A 43 15.16 10.29 -1.60
N VAL A 44 14.53 9.66 -2.59
CA VAL A 44 14.06 8.27 -2.50
C VAL A 44 15.25 7.32 -2.62
N ASP A 45 15.48 6.54 -1.56
CA ASP A 45 16.48 5.47 -1.57
C ASP A 45 15.99 4.32 -2.45
N LEU A 46 16.67 4.09 -3.58
CA LEU A 46 16.34 2.99 -4.49
C LEU A 46 16.45 1.60 -3.83
N ARG A 47 17.27 1.44 -2.79
CA ARG A 47 17.33 0.21 -2.00
C ARG A 47 16.06 0.02 -1.17
N GLU A 48 15.50 1.09 -0.63
CA GLU A 48 14.20 1.03 0.07
C GLU A 48 13.08 0.69 -0.91
N VAL A 49 13.09 1.27 -2.12
CA VAL A 49 12.15 0.94 -3.18
C VAL A 49 12.26 -0.54 -3.57
N TRP A 50 13.48 -1.04 -3.81
CA TRP A 50 13.72 -2.44 -4.13
C TRP A 50 13.24 -3.38 -3.02
N ASN A 51 13.59 -3.09 -1.76
CA ASN A 51 13.12 -3.87 -0.61
C ASN A 51 11.59 -3.86 -0.48
N THR A 52 10.97 -2.70 -0.69
CA THR A 52 9.51 -2.58 -0.68
C THR A 52 8.89 -3.49 -1.75
N SER A 53 9.42 -3.43 -2.98
CA SER A 53 8.95 -4.25 -4.10
C SER A 53 9.11 -5.75 -3.85
N GLU A 54 10.25 -6.19 -3.32
CA GLU A 54 10.55 -7.62 -3.16
C GLU A 54 9.97 -8.23 -1.89
N LYS A 55 9.80 -7.44 -0.82
CA LYS A 55 9.41 -7.95 0.51
C LYS A 55 8.01 -7.50 0.92
N ASP A 56 7.75 -6.21 0.87
CA ASP A 56 6.51 -5.64 1.42
C ASP A 56 5.31 -5.84 0.48
N ILE A 57 5.52 -5.70 -0.84
CA ILE A 57 4.44 -5.82 -1.83
C ILE A 57 3.86 -7.25 -1.90
N PRO A 58 4.64 -8.34 -1.88
CA PRO A 58 4.09 -9.69 -1.81
C PRO A 58 3.25 -9.94 -0.55
N ILE A 59 3.70 -9.43 0.60
CA ILE A 59 2.95 -9.52 1.86
C ILE A 59 1.63 -8.75 1.74
N LEU A 60 1.69 -7.51 1.25
CA LEU A 60 0.50 -6.69 1.02
C LEU A 60 -0.49 -7.41 0.08
N LYS A 61 -0.01 -8.02 -1.00
CA LYS A 61 -0.85 -8.76 -1.95
C LYS A 61 -1.63 -9.89 -1.25
N ASN A 62 -1.01 -10.63 -0.35
CA ASN A 62 -1.69 -11.68 0.40
C ASN A 62 -2.72 -11.09 1.35
N ASN A 63 -2.35 -10.05 2.10
CA ASN A 63 -3.28 -9.36 3.00
C ASN A 63 -4.51 -8.82 2.24
N ILE A 64 -4.34 -8.24 1.05
CA ILE A 64 -5.47 -7.77 0.23
C ILE A 64 -6.36 -8.92 -0.24
N LYS A 65 -5.81 -10.09 -0.55
CA LYS A 65 -6.63 -11.27 -0.87
C LYS A 65 -7.48 -11.69 0.33
N ASP A 66 -6.89 -11.67 1.53
CA ASP A 66 -7.62 -12.02 2.75
C ASP A 66 -8.75 -11.02 3.02
N VAL A 67 -8.50 -9.72 2.82
CA VAL A 67 -9.54 -8.67 2.87
C VAL A 67 -10.66 -8.96 1.87
N ILE A 68 -10.32 -9.23 0.61
CA ILE A 68 -11.33 -9.52 -0.42
C ILE A 68 -12.16 -10.76 -0.04
N ASN A 69 -11.52 -11.81 0.49
CA ASN A 69 -12.22 -13.01 0.93
C ASN A 69 -13.12 -12.74 2.13
N SER A 70 -12.70 -11.92 3.09
CA SER A 70 -13.53 -11.58 4.26
C SER A 70 -14.75 -10.75 3.86
N GLU A 71 -14.58 -9.74 2.99
CA GLU A 71 -15.70 -8.87 2.57
C GLU A 71 -16.67 -9.56 1.60
N ASN A 72 -16.23 -10.58 0.84
CA ASN A 72 -17.10 -11.35 -0.04
C ASN A 72 -17.83 -12.52 0.66
N SER A 73 -17.40 -12.87 1.87
CA SER A 73 -18.02 -13.94 2.68
C SER A 73 -19.10 -13.40 3.63
N GLU A 74 -19.31 -12.08 3.65
CA GLU A 74 -20.43 -11.38 4.29
C GLU A 74 -21.53 -11.08 3.26
#